data_AF-A0ABD5J4T4-F1
#
_entry.id   AF-A0ABD5J4T4-F1
#
_cell.length_a   1.000
_cell.length_b   1.000
_cell.length_c   1.000
_cell.angle_alpha   90.00
_cell.angle_beta   90.00
_cell.angle_gamma   90.00
#
_symmetry.space_group_name_H-M   'P 1'
#
loop_
_entity.id
_entity.type
_entity.pdbx_description
1 polymer ?
#
loop_
_entity_poly.entity_id
_entity_poly.type
_entity_poly.pdbx_seq_one_letter_code
_entity_poly.pdbx_strand_id
1 'polypeptide(L)'
;MLARAYVLAAELALKQHNDAAWVAADRALTAARASGHPVPIGESSRVLAITMRRSGRCPAAVRLLTQEAADLDVGQSPTGAVRTTLMLTAAYTAATGRDRATALGLLDEAQEETERRRSVPGLFTVDVSRTQVDVYRIGVLNALGTPDEGVKVAARLNIDRMPTAERRARAWTDTARMWHALGDQSQTFAALRKVEQEAPQEVRRPALRALTADLLYLPARVPGVREFAARTGALPS
;
A
#
# COMPACT_ATOMS: atom_id res chain seq x y z
N MET A 1 13.15 -20.50 2.94
CA MET A 1 11.92 -20.89 3.66
C MET A 1 11.74 -20.13 4.97
N LEU A 2 12.74 -20.09 5.85
CA LEU A 2 12.67 -19.38 7.14
C LEU A 2 12.36 -17.88 7.02
N ALA A 3 13.04 -17.16 6.11
CA ALA A 3 12.76 -15.74 5.87
C ALA A 3 11.30 -15.46 5.50
N ARG A 4 10.69 -16.30 4.65
CA ARG A 4 9.29 -16.16 4.23
C ARG A 4 8.30 -16.40 5.37
N ALA A 5 8.58 -17.34 6.26
CA ALA A 5 7.75 -17.55 7.45
C ALA A 5 7.76 -16.31 8.35
N TYR A 6 8.92 -15.69 8.55
CA TYR A 6 9.03 -14.44 9.30
C TYR A 6 8.37 -13.25 8.60
N VAL A 7 8.43 -13.16 7.26
CA VAL A 7 7.69 -12.15 6.47
C VAL A 7 6.18 -12.24 6.74
N LEU A 8 5.61 -13.45 6.64
CA LEU A 8 4.18 -13.64 6.89
C LEU A 8 3.80 -13.32 8.33
N ALA A 9 4.63 -13.71 9.30
CA ALA A 9 4.43 -13.36 10.70
C ALA A 9 4.45 -11.83 10.93
N ALA A 10 5.40 -11.13 10.29
CA ALA A 10 5.49 -9.68 10.37
C ALA A 10 4.29 -8.99 9.71
N GLU A 11 3.83 -9.44 8.54
CA GLU A 11 2.65 -8.90 7.86
C GLU A 11 1.36 -9.11 8.69
N LEU A 12 1.22 -10.27 9.34
CA LEU A 12 0.12 -10.54 10.26
C LEU A 12 0.18 -9.62 11.49
N ALA A 13 1.34 -9.50 12.14
CA ALA A 13 1.54 -8.63 13.28
C ALA A 13 1.29 -7.15 12.91
N LEU A 14 1.67 -6.72 11.71
CA LEU A 14 1.35 -5.40 11.16
C LEU A 14 -0.16 -5.20 11.02
N LYS A 15 -0.92 -6.20 10.58
CA LYS A 15 -2.40 -6.08 10.50
C LYS A 15 -3.05 -5.98 11.89
N GLN A 16 -2.43 -6.60 12.90
CA GLN A 16 -2.90 -6.62 14.29
C GLN A 16 -2.36 -5.46 15.15
N HIS A 17 -1.53 -4.56 14.59
CA HIS A 17 -0.87 -3.50 15.35
C HIS A 17 -0.02 -4.02 16.53
N ASN A 18 0.64 -5.16 16.33
CA ASN A 18 1.48 -5.82 17.34
C ASN A 18 2.96 -5.48 17.14
N ASP A 19 3.66 -5.10 18.22
CA ASP A 19 5.08 -4.74 18.22
C ASP A 19 6.01 -5.88 17.80
N ALA A 20 5.56 -7.14 17.89
CA ALA A 20 6.26 -8.30 17.35
C ALA A 20 6.55 -8.19 15.85
N ALA A 21 5.84 -7.31 15.12
CA ALA A 21 6.08 -7.02 13.72
C ALA A 21 7.53 -6.60 13.43
N TRP A 22 8.12 -5.75 14.28
CA TRP A 22 9.49 -5.28 14.08
C TRP A 22 10.50 -6.42 14.24
N VAL A 23 10.36 -7.20 15.32
CA VAL A 23 11.25 -8.36 15.60
C VAL A 23 11.13 -9.42 14.51
N ALA A 24 9.92 -9.72 14.05
CA ALA A 24 9.71 -10.67 12.97
C ALA A 24 10.32 -10.17 11.65
N ALA A 25 10.17 -8.88 11.33
CA ALA A 25 10.74 -8.31 10.12
C ALA A 25 12.28 -8.27 10.13
N ASP A 26 12.88 -7.97 11.29
CA ASP A 26 14.32 -8.02 11.48
C ASP A 26 14.85 -9.45 11.27
N ARG A 27 14.23 -10.44 11.93
CA ARG A 27 14.57 -11.87 11.74
C ARG A 27 14.38 -12.34 10.30
N ALA A 28 13.38 -11.84 9.59
CA ALA A 28 13.19 -12.13 8.17
C ALA A 28 14.40 -11.66 7.36
N LEU A 29 14.84 -10.43 7.56
CA LEU A 29 15.96 -9.85 6.82
C LEU A 29 17.28 -10.53 7.15
N THR A 30 17.53 -10.86 8.43
CA THR A 30 18.71 -11.65 8.83
C THR A 30 18.74 -13.01 8.12
N ALA A 31 17.62 -13.74 8.15
CA ALA A 31 17.53 -15.05 7.50
C ALA A 31 17.64 -14.94 5.97
N ALA A 32 17.13 -13.87 5.37
CA ALA A 32 17.24 -13.62 3.93
C ALA A 32 18.69 -13.33 3.52
N ARG A 33 19.40 -12.47 4.25
CA ARG A 33 20.82 -12.15 4.00
C ARG A 33 21.71 -13.39 4.13
N ALA A 34 21.43 -14.25 5.11
CA ALA A 34 22.15 -15.53 5.26
C ALA A 34 21.99 -16.46 4.04
N SER A 35 20.91 -16.30 3.25
CA SER A 35 20.71 -17.08 2.03
C SER A 35 21.44 -16.53 0.79
N GLY A 36 21.89 -15.27 0.83
CA GLY A 36 22.52 -14.59 -0.32
C GLY A 36 21.61 -14.34 -1.52
N HIS A 37 20.33 -14.70 -1.46
CA HIS A 37 19.41 -14.54 -2.59
C HIS A 37 18.79 -13.13 -2.61
N PRO A 38 18.89 -12.37 -3.72
CA PRO A 38 18.46 -10.97 -3.78
C PRO A 38 16.95 -10.78 -3.59
N VAL A 39 16.13 -11.70 -4.11
CA VAL A 39 14.66 -11.60 -4.03
C VAL A 39 14.17 -11.66 -2.56
N PRO A 40 14.50 -12.70 -1.76
CA PRO A 40 14.14 -12.73 -0.33
C PRO A 40 14.68 -11.55 0.48
N ILE A 41 15.87 -11.03 0.12
CA ILE A 41 16.45 -9.86 0.79
C ILE A 41 15.56 -8.65 0.55
N GLY A 42 15.21 -8.34 -0.71
CA GLY A 42 14.31 -7.23 -1.01
C GLY A 42 12.92 -7.39 -0.38
N GLU A 43 12.31 -8.58 -0.45
CA GLU A 43 11.02 -8.83 0.22
C GLU A 43 11.08 -8.54 1.72
N SER A 44 12.15 -8.96 2.40
CA SER A 44 12.32 -8.76 3.84
C SER A 44 12.64 -7.31 4.19
N SER A 45 13.48 -6.64 3.38
CA SER A 45 13.79 -5.20 3.52
C SER A 45 12.54 -4.34 3.38
N ARG A 46 11.64 -4.68 2.45
CA ARG A 46 10.33 -4.04 2.30
C ARG A 46 9.52 -4.08 3.60
N VAL A 47 9.40 -5.26 4.22
CA VAL A 47 8.59 -5.46 5.42
C VAL A 47 9.21 -4.74 6.61
N LEU A 48 10.54 -4.81 6.78
CA LEU A 48 11.25 -4.05 7.81
C LEU A 48 11.03 -2.55 7.65
N ALA A 49 11.15 -2.00 6.44
CA ALA A 49 10.91 -0.59 6.18
C ALA A 49 9.47 -0.16 6.52
N ILE A 50 8.46 -1.02 6.32
CA ILE A 50 7.07 -0.74 6.74
C ILE A 50 6.98 -0.57 8.27
N THR A 51 7.68 -1.41 9.04
CA THR A 51 7.71 -1.30 10.51
C THR A 51 8.42 0.00 10.94
N MET A 52 9.55 0.33 10.30
CA MET A 52 10.30 1.58 10.56
C MET A 52 9.46 2.82 10.25
N ARG A 53 8.72 2.83 9.14
CA ARG A 53 7.78 3.91 8.80
C ARG A 53 6.74 4.11 9.89
N ARG A 54 6.15 3.01 10.38
CA ARG A 54 5.13 3.06 11.45
C ARG A 54 5.68 3.56 12.78
N SER A 55 6.97 3.36 13.05
CA SER A 55 7.66 3.92 14.21
C SER A 55 8.20 5.35 13.96
N GLY A 56 7.77 6.03 12.90
CA GLY A 56 8.20 7.40 12.57
C GLY A 56 9.60 7.52 11.96
N ARG A 57 10.30 6.41 11.67
CA ARG A 57 11.66 6.40 11.12
C ARG A 57 11.68 6.44 9.59
N CYS A 58 10.90 7.34 8.99
CA CYS A 58 10.72 7.42 7.53
C CYS A 58 12.03 7.62 6.76
N PRO A 59 12.95 8.56 7.12
CA PRO A 59 14.19 8.75 6.36
C PRO A 59 15.10 7.52 6.37
N ALA A 60 15.18 6.82 7.50
CA ALA A 60 15.98 5.59 7.61
C ALA A 60 15.37 4.45 6.79
N ALA A 61 14.03 4.36 6.75
CA ALA A 61 13.33 3.37 5.95
C ALA A 61 13.49 3.62 4.45
N VAL A 62 13.42 4.87 4.00
CA VAL A 62 13.70 5.24 2.59
C VAL A 62 15.12 4.84 2.22
N ARG A 63 16.12 5.22 3.03
CA ARG A 63 17.53 4.86 2.78
C ARG A 63 17.74 3.35 2.65
N LEU A 64 17.16 2.56 3.55
CA LEU A 64 17.23 1.09 3.48
C LEU A 64 16.70 0.59 2.12
N LEU A 65 15.50 1.04 1.74
CA LEU A 65 14.86 0.58 0.51
C LEU A 65 15.61 1.01 -0.75
N THR A 66 16.11 2.25 -0.81
CA THR A 66 16.84 2.75 -1.97
C THR A 66 18.22 2.10 -2.11
N GLN A 67 18.89 1.81 -1.00
CA GLN A 67 20.16 1.08 -1.02
C GLN A 67 19.95 -0.35 -1.53
N GLU A 68 18.99 -1.08 -0.96
CA GLU A 68 18.69 -2.46 -1.38
C GLU A 68 18.18 -2.51 -2.83
N ALA A 69 17.48 -1.47 -3.31
CA ALA A 69 17.07 -1.35 -4.71
C ALA A 69 18.25 -1.11 -5.67
N ALA A 70 19.26 -0.35 -5.24
CA ALA A 70 20.45 -0.05 -6.04
C ALA A 70 21.30 -1.30 -6.33
N ASP A 71 21.32 -2.26 -5.40
CA ASP A 71 22.08 -3.51 -5.50
C ASP A 71 21.38 -4.58 -6.38
N LEU A 72 20.14 -4.34 -6.84
CA LEU A 72 19.38 -5.28 -7.66
C LEU A 72 19.61 -5.06 -9.15
N ASP A 73 20.03 -6.14 -9.83
CA ASP A 73 20.13 -6.17 -11.30
C ASP A 73 18.74 -6.02 -11.95
N VAL A 74 18.58 -4.94 -12.70
CA VAL A 74 17.36 -4.55 -13.41
C VAL A 74 17.05 -5.41 -14.65
N GLY A 75 18.06 -6.09 -15.20
CA GLY A 75 17.97 -6.90 -16.41
C GLY A 75 17.35 -8.28 -16.17
N GLN A 76 17.35 -8.76 -14.93
CA GLN A 76 16.67 -9.99 -14.56
C GLN A 76 15.25 -9.72 -14.07
N SER A 77 14.31 -10.48 -14.61
CA SER A 77 12.87 -10.29 -14.40
C SER A 77 12.43 -10.36 -12.91
N PRO A 78 12.88 -11.33 -12.10
CA PRO A 78 12.61 -11.38 -10.64
C PRO A 78 13.08 -10.17 -9.83
N THR A 79 14.32 -9.73 -10.07
CA THR A 79 14.99 -8.67 -9.31
C THR A 79 14.50 -7.30 -9.72
N GLY A 80 14.18 -7.10 -11.00
CA GLY A 80 13.50 -5.89 -11.49
C GLY A 80 12.16 -5.66 -10.80
N ALA A 81 11.32 -6.70 -10.68
CA ALA A 81 10.04 -6.58 -9.99
C ALA A 81 10.20 -6.23 -8.49
N VAL A 82 11.19 -6.83 -7.83
CA VAL A 82 11.51 -6.53 -6.43
C VAL A 82 11.97 -5.08 -6.29
N ARG A 83 12.91 -4.63 -7.14
CA ARG A 83 13.42 -3.27 -7.16
C ARG A 83 12.28 -2.25 -7.28
N THR A 84 11.41 -2.41 -8.28
CA THR A 84 10.27 -1.50 -8.47
C THR A 84 9.36 -1.49 -7.23
N THR A 85 9.12 -2.65 -6.60
CA THR A 85 8.31 -2.71 -5.37
C THR A 85 8.98 -2.02 -4.17
N LEU A 86 10.31 -2.10 -4.06
CA LEU A 86 11.07 -1.35 -3.05
C LEU A 86 10.92 0.15 -3.27
N MET A 87 11.04 0.62 -4.52
CA MET A 87 10.90 2.02 -4.87
C MET A 87 9.49 2.56 -4.60
N LEU A 88 8.45 1.81 -4.96
CA LEU A 88 7.05 2.16 -4.63
C LEU A 88 6.85 2.27 -3.11
N THR A 89 7.42 1.32 -2.35
CA THR A 89 7.35 1.36 -0.87
C THR A 89 8.14 2.54 -0.30
N ALA A 90 9.29 2.87 -0.89
CA ALA A 90 10.12 4.00 -0.50
C ALA A 90 9.41 5.32 -0.80
N ALA A 91 8.74 5.44 -1.95
CA ALA A 91 7.96 6.61 -2.33
C ALA A 91 6.85 6.90 -1.32
N TYR A 92 6.03 5.89 -0.97
CA TYR A 92 5.00 6.04 0.05
C TYR A 92 5.58 6.38 1.43
N THR A 93 6.77 5.87 1.74
CA THR A 93 7.45 6.16 3.01
C THR A 93 7.99 7.59 3.06
N ALA A 94 8.59 8.07 1.97
CA ALA A 94 9.01 9.46 1.80
C ALA A 94 7.82 10.42 1.93
N ALA A 95 6.69 10.09 1.28
CA ALA A 95 5.45 10.86 1.36
C ALA A 95 4.92 10.95 2.81
N THR A 96 4.93 9.82 3.53
CA THR A 96 4.56 9.78 4.96
C THR A 96 5.50 10.65 5.81
N GLY A 97 6.78 10.70 5.46
CA GLY A 97 7.78 11.59 6.05
C GLY A 97 7.75 13.03 5.54
N ARG A 98 6.75 13.42 4.73
CA ARG A 98 6.56 14.75 4.13
C ARG A 98 7.66 15.17 3.15
N ASP A 99 8.45 14.22 2.63
CA ASP A 99 9.43 14.45 1.57
C ASP A 99 8.80 14.24 0.20
N ARG A 100 8.21 15.31 -0.34
CA ARG A 100 7.52 15.30 -1.64
C ARG A 100 8.45 15.01 -2.80
N ALA A 101 9.64 15.61 -2.81
CA ALA A 101 10.57 15.49 -3.95
C ALA A 101 11.03 14.03 -4.11
N THR A 102 11.47 13.40 -3.02
CA THR A 102 11.87 11.99 -3.02
C THR A 102 10.70 11.08 -3.34
N ALA A 103 9.50 11.36 -2.80
CA ALA A 103 8.32 10.54 -3.05
C ALA A 103 7.92 10.49 -4.54
N LEU A 104 7.86 11.65 -5.20
CA LEU A 104 7.47 11.73 -6.60
C LEU A 104 8.58 11.20 -7.53
N GLY A 105 9.84 11.51 -7.25
CA GLY A 105 10.98 10.98 -8.03
C GLY A 105 11.02 9.45 -8.04
N LEU A 106 10.83 8.82 -6.88
CA LEU A 106 10.79 7.35 -6.78
C LEU A 106 9.58 6.73 -7.49
N LEU A 107 8.42 7.41 -7.50
CA LEU A 107 7.25 6.96 -8.27
C LEU A 107 7.50 7.02 -9.78
N ASP A 108 8.10 8.10 -10.24
CA ASP A 108 8.36 8.31 -11.66
C ASP A 108 9.40 7.30 -12.17
N GLU A 109 10.48 7.06 -11.42
CA GLU A 109 11.47 6.02 -11.76
C GLU A 109 10.83 4.62 -11.76
N ALA A 110 9.98 4.30 -10.78
CA ALA A 110 9.23 3.03 -10.74
C ALA A 110 8.24 2.87 -11.92
N GLN A 111 7.64 3.97 -12.38
CA GLN A 111 6.74 3.97 -13.53
C GLN A 111 7.52 3.67 -14.82
N GLU A 112 8.61 4.39 -15.07
CA GLU A 112 9.45 4.15 -16.24
C GLU A 112 9.98 2.71 -16.28
N GLU A 113 10.40 2.19 -15.13
CA GLU A 113 10.84 0.81 -14.96
C GLU A 113 9.75 -0.23 -15.29
N THR A 114 8.50 0.08 -14.97
CA THR A 114 7.34 -0.76 -15.28
C THR A 114 7.00 -0.71 -16.77
N GLU A 115 7.11 0.46 -17.40
CA GLU A 115 6.82 0.65 -18.82
C GLU A 115 7.84 -0.04 -19.75
N ARG A 116 9.12 -0.10 -19.33
CA ARG A 116 10.18 -0.78 -20.08
C ARG A 116 10.09 -2.31 -20.05
N ARG A 117 9.27 -2.90 -19.16
CA ARG A 117 9.23 -4.35 -18.93
C ARG A 117 7.88 -4.96 -19.33
N ARG A 118 7.93 -6.19 -19.87
CA ARG A 118 6.72 -7.02 -19.97
C ARG A 118 6.30 -7.46 -18.56
N SER A 119 5.00 -7.44 -18.29
CA SER A 119 4.41 -7.90 -17.03
C SER A 119 4.95 -9.27 -16.65
N VAL A 120 5.63 -9.35 -15.50
CA VAL A 120 6.16 -10.61 -14.96
C VAL A 120 5.14 -11.10 -13.93
N PRO A 121 4.66 -12.36 -14.02
CA PRO A 121 3.86 -12.94 -12.95
C PRO A 121 4.61 -12.85 -11.63
N GLY A 122 3.97 -12.25 -10.63
CA GLY A 122 4.64 -11.90 -9.39
C GLY A 122 5.27 -13.07 -8.65
N LEU A 123 6.42 -12.81 -8.01
CA LEU A 123 7.02 -13.72 -7.04
C LEU A 123 6.34 -13.48 -5.69
N PHE A 124 5.58 -14.46 -5.20
CA PHE A 124 4.96 -14.52 -3.85
C PHE A 124 4.23 -13.24 -3.39
N THR A 125 4.94 -12.18 -2.98
CA THR A 125 4.39 -10.89 -2.53
C THR A 125 4.54 -9.74 -3.53
N VAL A 126 5.40 -9.90 -4.55
CA VAL A 126 5.87 -8.85 -5.45
C VAL A 126 5.20 -9.01 -6.81
N ASP A 127 4.27 -8.13 -7.15
CA ASP A 127 3.70 -8.04 -8.50
C ASP A 127 3.75 -6.58 -8.93
N VAL A 128 4.34 -6.35 -10.10
CA VAL A 128 4.56 -5.01 -10.62
C VAL A 128 3.78 -4.89 -11.91
N SER A 129 2.77 -4.03 -11.84
CA SER A 129 1.93 -3.67 -12.96
C SER A 129 1.70 -2.17 -12.95
N ARG A 130 1.35 -1.61 -14.10
CA ARG A 130 0.94 -0.20 -14.20
C ARG A 130 -0.18 0.14 -13.22
N THR A 131 -1.14 -0.77 -13.03
CA THR A 131 -2.21 -0.63 -12.03
C THR A 131 -1.64 -0.52 -10.62
N GLN A 132 -0.63 -1.32 -10.27
CA GLN A 132 0.01 -1.24 -8.95
C GLN A 132 0.72 0.11 -8.74
N VAL A 133 1.42 0.63 -9.75
CA VAL A 133 2.07 1.95 -9.71
C VAL A 133 1.04 3.05 -9.50
N ASP A 134 -0.08 3.03 -10.25
CA ASP A 134 -1.15 4.02 -10.11
C ASP A 134 -1.82 3.99 -8.71
N VAL A 135 -2.00 2.80 -8.13
CA VAL A 135 -2.49 2.66 -6.73
C VAL A 135 -1.52 3.30 -5.73
N TYR A 136 -0.22 3.03 -5.87
CA TYR A 136 0.80 3.66 -5.03
C TYR A 136 0.83 5.19 -5.21
N ARG A 137 0.62 5.67 -6.45
CA ARG A 137 0.55 7.11 -6.73
C ARG A 137 -0.61 7.78 -6.00
N ILE A 138 -1.80 7.18 -5.98
CA ILE A 138 -2.93 7.66 -5.15
C ILE A 138 -2.55 7.67 -3.66
N GLY A 139 -1.96 6.59 -3.15
CA GLY A 139 -1.55 6.50 -1.75
C GLY A 139 -0.50 7.56 -1.36
N VAL A 140 0.48 7.82 -2.23
CA VAL A 140 1.50 8.86 -2.05
C VAL A 140 0.87 10.25 -2.03
N LEU A 141 0.00 10.57 -2.98
CA LEU A 141 -0.66 11.88 -3.07
C LEU A 141 -1.57 12.14 -1.87
N ASN A 142 -2.27 11.11 -1.39
CA ASN A 142 -3.02 11.18 -0.12
C ASN A 142 -2.09 11.50 1.07
N ALA A 143 -0.94 10.83 1.18
CA ALA A 143 0.01 11.05 2.28
C ALA A 143 0.68 12.44 2.21
N LEU A 144 0.87 12.99 1.01
CA LEU A 144 1.37 14.34 0.79
C LEU A 144 0.31 15.42 1.10
N GLY A 145 -0.96 15.06 1.18
CA GLY A 145 -2.05 16.02 1.38
C GLY A 145 -2.46 16.75 0.09
N THR A 146 -2.19 16.17 -1.08
CA THR A 146 -2.61 16.67 -2.40
C THR A 146 -3.46 15.62 -3.14
N PRO A 147 -4.61 15.19 -2.57
CA PRO A 147 -5.45 14.13 -3.13
C PRO A 147 -6.08 14.51 -4.48
N ASP A 148 -6.19 15.80 -4.78
CA ASP A 148 -6.75 16.36 -6.01
C ASP A 148 -5.94 15.96 -7.25
N GLU A 149 -4.61 15.90 -7.13
CA GLU A 149 -3.72 15.38 -8.18
C GLU A 149 -4.02 13.91 -8.50
N GLY A 150 -4.59 13.17 -7.54
CA GLY A 150 -4.95 11.75 -7.66
C GLY A 150 -6.18 11.50 -8.54
N VAL A 151 -7.01 12.50 -8.81
CA VAL A 151 -8.26 12.34 -9.59
C VAL A 151 -7.99 11.82 -11.00
N LYS A 152 -6.96 12.35 -11.68
CA LYS A 152 -6.56 11.90 -13.02
C LYS A 152 -6.06 10.46 -13.02
N VAL A 153 -5.42 10.04 -11.92
CA VAL A 153 -4.92 8.67 -11.73
C VAL A 153 -6.09 7.72 -11.49
N ALA A 154 -7.01 8.10 -10.61
CA ALA A 154 -8.21 7.31 -10.31
C ALA A 154 -9.09 7.10 -11.55
N ALA A 155 -9.23 8.11 -12.42
CA ALA A 155 -10.04 8.03 -13.63
C ALA A 155 -9.56 6.98 -14.65
N ARG A 156 -8.25 6.71 -14.70
CA ARG A 156 -7.66 5.67 -15.58
C ARG A 156 -7.41 4.33 -14.89
N LEU A 157 -7.57 4.29 -13.57
CA LEU A 157 -7.24 3.12 -12.76
C LEU A 157 -8.27 2.02 -12.97
N ASN A 158 -7.82 0.87 -13.45
CA ASN A 158 -8.65 -0.35 -13.50
C ASN A 158 -8.21 -1.31 -12.39
N ILE A 159 -8.89 -1.23 -11.24
CA ILE A 159 -8.62 -2.04 -10.04
C ILE A 159 -8.90 -3.53 -10.29
N ASP A 160 -9.85 -3.87 -11.16
CA ASP A 160 -10.22 -5.27 -11.45
C ASP A 160 -9.07 -6.07 -12.09
N ARG A 161 -8.06 -5.38 -12.65
CA ARG A 161 -6.83 -6.00 -13.16
C ARG A 161 -5.87 -6.49 -12.08
N MET A 162 -6.08 -6.13 -10.81
CA MET A 162 -5.24 -6.63 -9.72
C MET A 162 -5.61 -8.08 -9.38
N PRO A 163 -4.63 -8.96 -9.15
CA PRO A 163 -4.86 -10.41 -9.14
C PRO A 163 -5.58 -10.92 -7.89
N THR A 164 -5.51 -10.20 -6.76
CA THR A 164 -6.07 -10.67 -5.48
C THR A 164 -7.11 -9.70 -4.94
N ALA A 165 -8.13 -10.26 -4.28
CA ALA A 165 -9.18 -9.47 -3.61
C ALA A 165 -8.59 -8.53 -2.54
N GLU A 166 -7.56 -8.98 -1.81
CA GLU A 166 -6.86 -8.13 -0.84
C GLU A 166 -6.24 -6.89 -1.49
N ARG A 167 -5.57 -7.05 -2.65
CA ARG A 167 -4.97 -5.91 -3.36
C ARG A 167 -6.04 -4.96 -3.91
N ARG A 168 -7.13 -5.50 -4.44
CA ARG A 168 -8.29 -4.70 -4.88
C ARG A 168 -8.92 -3.92 -3.73
N ALA A 169 -9.16 -4.56 -2.59
CA ALA A 169 -9.67 -3.92 -1.40
C ALA A 169 -8.75 -2.79 -0.89
N ARG A 170 -7.43 -3.01 -0.90
CA ARG A 170 -6.44 -1.97 -0.56
C ARG A 170 -6.51 -0.78 -1.52
N ALA A 171 -6.58 -1.03 -2.82
CA ALA A 171 -6.71 0.02 -3.83
C ALA A 171 -8.00 0.84 -3.64
N TRP A 172 -9.14 0.16 -3.49
CA TRP A 172 -10.43 0.81 -3.20
C TRP A 172 -10.40 1.60 -1.89
N THR A 173 -9.67 1.13 -0.88
CA THR A 173 -9.48 1.87 0.38
C THR A 173 -8.72 3.19 0.17
N ASP A 174 -7.64 3.17 -0.60
CA ASP A 174 -6.86 4.39 -0.87
C ASP A 174 -7.64 5.36 -1.78
N THR A 175 -8.43 4.85 -2.72
CA THR A 175 -9.39 5.64 -3.51
C THR A 175 -10.50 6.25 -2.65
N ALA A 176 -11.07 5.50 -1.70
CA ALA A 176 -12.07 6.01 -0.77
C ALA A 176 -11.52 7.15 0.08
N ARG A 177 -10.28 7.02 0.60
CA ARG A 177 -9.60 8.08 1.36
C ARG A 177 -9.36 9.33 0.51
N MET A 178 -8.99 9.17 -0.75
CA MET A 178 -8.80 10.28 -1.69
C MET A 178 -10.09 11.07 -1.87
N TRP A 179 -11.20 10.38 -2.20
CA TRP A 179 -12.50 11.03 -2.39
C TRP A 179 -13.02 11.68 -1.11
N HIS A 180 -12.79 11.05 0.04
CA HIS A 180 -13.17 11.61 1.32
C HIS A 180 -12.43 12.91 1.62
N ALA A 181 -11.12 12.95 1.36
CA ALA A 181 -10.31 14.15 1.53
C ALA A 181 -10.72 15.30 0.58
N LEU A 182 -11.32 14.96 -0.57
CA LEU A 182 -11.90 15.91 -1.52
C LEU A 182 -13.35 16.32 -1.17
N GLY A 183 -13.94 15.74 -0.13
CA GLY A 183 -15.33 15.99 0.26
C GLY A 183 -16.38 15.32 -0.64
N ASP A 184 -15.98 14.43 -1.55
CA ASP A 184 -16.91 13.71 -2.43
C ASP A 184 -17.45 12.46 -1.72
N GLN A 185 -18.56 12.65 -1.01
CA GLN A 185 -19.19 11.60 -0.21
C GLN A 185 -19.76 10.46 -1.06
N SER A 186 -20.28 10.78 -2.24
CA SER A 186 -20.86 9.79 -3.17
C SER A 186 -19.79 8.84 -3.67
N GLN A 187 -18.65 9.37 -4.13
CA GLN A 187 -17.51 8.56 -4.58
C GLN A 187 -16.83 7.82 -3.43
N THR A 188 -16.75 8.45 -2.25
CA THR A 188 -16.24 7.79 -1.04
C THR A 188 -17.07 6.56 -0.71
N PHE A 189 -18.40 6.70 -0.68
CA PHE A 189 -19.30 5.59 -0.37
C PHE A 189 -19.27 4.49 -1.44
N ALA A 190 -19.23 4.87 -2.72
CA ALA A 190 -19.10 3.93 -3.82
C ALA A 190 -17.82 3.08 -3.68
N ALA A 191 -16.69 3.71 -3.36
CA ALA A 191 -15.43 3.02 -3.13
C ALA A 191 -15.49 2.11 -1.87
N LEU A 192 -16.09 2.56 -0.77
CA LEU A 192 -16.28 1.73 0.44
C LEU A 192 -17.12 0.47 0.17
N ARG A 193 -18.16 0.57 -0.65
CA ARG A 193 -18.95 -0.59 -1.09
C ARG A 193 -18.12 -1.57 -1.92
N LYS A 194 -17.18 -1.07 -2.72
CA LYS A 194 -16.24 -1.92 -3.46
C LYS A 194 -15.27 -2.62 -2.50
N VAL A 195 -14.78 -1.95 -1.45
CA VAL A 195 -13.98 -2.62 -0.41
C VAL A 195 -14.78 -3.75 0.24
N GLU A 196 -16.05 -3.52 0.60
CA GLU A 196 -16.91 -4.55 1.18
C GLU A 196 -17.09 -5.76 0.26
N GLN A 197 -17.28 -5.53 -1.04
CA GLN A 197 -17.44 -6.59 -2.04
C GLN A 197 -16.17 -7.46 -2.16
N GLU A 198 -14.99 -6.84 -2.11
CA GLU A 198 -13.71 -7.54 -2.26
C GLU A 198 -13.27 -8.22 -0.96
N ALA A 199 -13.41 -7.55 0.18
CA ALA A 199 -12.94 -8.01 1.48
C ALA A 199 -13.83 -7.45 2.60
N PRO A 200 -14.94 -8.15 2.96
CA PRO A 200 -15.89 -7.69 3.98
C PRO A 200 -15.25 -7.41 5.35
N GLN A 201 -14.18 -8.13 5.70
CA GLN A 201 -13.43 -7.91 6.93
C GLN A 201 -12.66 -6.58 6.96
N GLU A 202 -12.26 -6.03 5.81
CA GLU A 202 -11.48 -4.79 5.75
C GLU A 202 -12.35 -3.56 6.09
N VAL A 203 -13.61 -3.53 5.65
CA VAL A 203 -14.55 -2.43 6.00
C VAL A 203 -14.90 -2.39 7.49
N ARG A 204 -14.68 -3.49 8.22
CA ARG A 204 -14.89 -3.58 9.68
C ARG A 204 -13.68 -3.11 10.49
N ARG A 205 -12.58 -2.73 9.84
CA ARG A 205 -11.40 -2.25 10.56
C ARG A 205 -11.64 -0.84 11.09
N PRO A 206 -11.02 -0.46 12.23
CA PRO A 206 -11.25 0.83 12.88
C PRO A 206 -11.14 2.03 11.94
N ALA A 207 -10.14 2.03 11.04
CA ALA A 207 -9.92 3.14 10.12
C ALA A 207 -11.01 3.31 9.06
N LEU A 208 -11.62 2.22 8.56
CA LEU A 208 -12.71 2.30 7.57
C LEU A 208 -14.06 2.53 8.25
N ARG A 209 -14.22 2.05 9.50
CA ARG A 209 -15.36 2.41 10.35
C ARG A 209 -15.39 3.91 10.63
N ALA A 210 -14.25 4.50 10.99
CA ALA A 210 -14.13 5.95 11.16
C ALA A 210 -14.53 6.70 9.89
N LEU A 211 -13.97 6.30 8.74
CA LEU A 211 -14.31 6.89 7.43
C LEU A 211 -15.81 6.78 7.10
N THR A 212 -16.44 5.66 7.46
CA THR A 212 -17.88 5.43 7.27
C THR A 212 -18.72 6.27 8.22
N ALA A 213 -18.26 6.42 9.48
CA ALA A 213 -18.92 7.26 10.47
C ALA A 213 -18.88 8.73 10.07
N ASP A 214 -17.77 9.22 9.55
CA ASP A 214 -17.65 10.60 9.04
C ASP A 214 -18.72 10.90 7.99
N LEU A 215 -19.01 9.96 7.08
CA LEU A 215 -20.09 10.10 6.08
C LEU A 215 -21.50 10.21 6.70
N LEU A 216 -21.73 9.72 7.92
CA LEU A 216 -23.03 9.84 8.59
C LEU A 216 -23.30 11.25 9.13
N TYR A 217 -22.24 11.94 9.53
CA TYR A 217 -22.34 13.23 10.20
C TYR A 217 -22.18 14.43 9.25
N LEU A 218 -21.94 14.17 7.97
CA LEU A 218 -21.84 15.22 6.96
C LEU A 218 -23.23 15.71 6.47
N PRO A 219 -23.36 16.98 6.01
CA PRO A 219 -24.65 17.57 5.67
C PRO A 219 -25.35 16.91 4.47
N ALA A 220 -24.58 16.37 3.51
CA ALA A 220 -25.13 15.72 2.33
C ALA A 220 -25.52 14.28 2.67
N ARG A 221 -26.78 13.92 2.41
CA ARG A 221 -27.24 12.56 2.63
C ARG A 221 -26.90 11.69 1.42
N VAL A 222 -26.00 10.74 1.60
CA VAL A 222 -25.79 9.65 0.63
C VAL A 222 -26.70 8.47 1.01
N PRO A 223 -27.65 8.07 0.15
CA PRO A 223 -28.53 6.94 0.42
C PRO A 223 -27.74 5.64 0.73
N GLY A 224 -28.16 4.91 1.76
CA GLY A 224 -27.58 3.62 2.13
C GLY A 224 -26.37 3.66 3.08
N VAL A 225 -25.80 4.84 3.38
CA VAL A 225 -24.66 4.94 4.32
C VAL A 225 -25.04 4.46 5.72
N ARG A 226 -26.25 4.76 6.20
CA ARG A 226 -26.71 4.33 7.53
C ARG A 226 -26.82 2.81 7.66
N GLU A 227 -27.39 2.14 6.66
CA GLU A 227 -27.47 0.67 6.61
C GLU A 227 -26.07 0.05 6.51
N PHE A 228 -25.20 0.65 5.70
CA PHE A 228 -23.80 0.23 5.57
C PHE A 228 -23.05 0.39 6.90
N ALA A 229 -23.23 1.50 7.60
CA ALA A 229 -22.61 1.73 8.91
C ALA A 229 -23.07 0.72 9.96
N ALA A 230 -24.37 0.38 9.97
CA ALA A 230 -24.90 -0.63 10.88
C ALA A 230 -24.24 -2.00 10.67
N ARG A 231 -24.16 -2.48 9.41
CA ARG A 231 -23.63 -3.82 9.11
C ARG A 231 -22.11 -3.94 9.18
N THR A 232 -21.38 -2.82 9.03
CA THR A 232 -19.92 -2.79 9.13
C THR A 232 -19.43 -2.47 10.55
N GLY A 233 -20.35 -2.08 11.44
CA GLY A 233 -20.06 -1.72 12.83
C GLY A 233 -19.42 -0.34 12.98
N ALA A 234 -19.80 0.60 12.11
CA ALA A 234 -19.38 2.00 12.17
C ALA A 234 -20.35 2.90 12.98
N LEU A 235 -21.50 2.36 13.40
CA LEU A 235 -22.36 3.06 14.36
C LEU A 235 -21.72 3.04 15.75
N PRO A 236 -21.74 4.16 16.50
CA PRO A 236 -21.37 4.12 17.91
C PRO A 236 -22.33 3.18 18.65
N SER A 237 -21.74 2.26 19.40
CA SER A 237 -22.42 1.35 20.33
C SER A 237 -22.86 2.08 21.59
#